data_AF-A0A6V8EMF5-F1
#
_entry.id   AF-A0A6V8EMF5-F1
#
_cell.length_a   1.000
_cell.length_b   1.000
_cell.length_c   1.000
_cell.angle_alpha   90.00
_cell.angle_beta   90.00
_cell.angle_gamma   90.00
#
_symmetry.space_group_name_H-M   'P 1'
#
loop_
_entity.id
_entity.type
_entity.pdbx_description
1 polymer ?
#
loop_
_entity_poly.entity_id
_entity_poly.type
_entity_poly.pdbx_seq_one_letter_code
_entity_poly.pdbx_strand_id
1 'polypeptide(L)'
;RMQGTALILLPGFIYQLSSLDRNLFSSKDAVIILLSSFFLAAHFGSWVWSLDHTSLVHSLLFVTSHPLVVVLLMPILGSKIRRGHVIGASVGFFGAALTLKDIDADGEVTLIGNFFAFIGAVTVVGYLFAGRYLRSERNMPLFIYAFPVTFLSALWLTPASIIIEGTSFSQTLPELGVFGWFDLSWIFWVGYLSLGPGLLGHTGINAVLRWFPPLIVSIALLFEPVIGGVIGWFLTGDISLGIWTVIGGCLMLVGAMMVKFEEANEQTIDESPS
;
A
#
# COMPACT_ATOMS: atom_id res chain seq x y z
N ARG A 1 -5.76 4.11 -13.07
CA ARG A 1 -4.40 4.31 -12.51
C ARG A 1 -3.42 3.17 -12.85
N MET A 2 -3.59 1.93 -12.37
CA MET A 2 -2.60 0.85 -12.59
C MET A 2 -2.28 0.59 -14.06
N GLN A 3 -3.30 0.61 -14.94
CA GLN A 3 -3.10 0.50 -16.39
C GLN A 3 -2.21 1.64 -16.93
N GLY A 4 -2.48 2.89 -16.55
CA GLY A 4 -1.67 4.05 -16.92
C GLY A 4 -0.24 4.00 -16.38
N THR A 5 -0.05 3.59 -15.11
CA THR A 5 1.29 3.39 -14.54
C THR A 5 2.07 2.31 -15.29
N ALA A 6 1.42 1.20 -15.65
CA ALA A 6 2.07 0.13 -16.42
C ALA A 6 2.59 0.64 -17.78
N LEU A 7 1.82 1.47 -18.49
CA LEU A 7 2.29 2.08 -19.74
C LEU A 7 3.51 2.97 -19.54
N ILE A 8 3.55 3.76 -18.48
CA ILE A 8 4.70 4.63 -18.15
C ILE A 8 5.94 3.81 -17.80
N LEU A 9 5.77 2.64 -17.16
CA LEU A 9 6.88 1.76 -16.79
C LEU A 9 7.41 0.93 -17.97
N LEU A 10 6.61 0.76 -19.04
CA LEU A 10 6.93 -0.11 -20.17
C LEU A 10 8.25 0.26 -20.89
N PRO A 11 8.57 1.52 -21.21
CA PRO A 11 9.84 1.87 -21.85
C PRO A 11 11.06 1.45 -21.00
N GLY A 12 11.00 1.69 -19.68
CA GLY A 12 12.05 1.29 -18.74
C GLY A 12 12.18 -0.23 -18.64
N PHE A 13 11.05 -0.95 -18.71
CA PHE A 13 11.04 -2.41 -18.76
C PHE A 13 11.69 -2.94 -20.03
N ILE A 14 11.31 -2.44 -21.21
CA ILE A 14 11.89 -2.86 -22.50
C ILE A 14 13.39 -2.60 -22.51
N TYR A 15 13.82 -1.42 -22.05
CA TYR A 15 15.23 -1.05 -21.96
C TYR A 15 16.00 -2.04 -21.07
N GLN A 16 15.53 -2.30 -19.84
CA GLN A 16 16.19 -3.23 -18.93
C GLN A 16 16.13 -4.67 -19.44
N LEU A 17 15.04 -5.08 -20.10
CA LEU A 17 14.85 -6.43 -20.63
C LEU A 17 15.83 -6.72 -21.78
N SER A 18 16.16 -5.72 -22.59
CA SER A 18 17.12 -5.86 -23.69
C SER A 18 18.54 -6.16 -23.22
N SER A 19 18.89 -5.71 -22.01
CA SER A 19 20.23 -5.87 -21.41
C SER A 19 20.27 -6.97 -20.35
N LEU A 20 19.16 -7.71 -20.18
CA LEU A 20 18.98 -8.67 -19.10
C LEU A 20 19.51 -10.05 -19.49
N ASP A 21 20.42 -10.61 -18.69
CA ASP A 21 20.70 -12.04 -18.76
C ASP A 21 19.51 -12.82 -18.17
N ARG A 22 18.75 -13.46 -19.07
CA ARG A 22 17.52 -14.18 -18.71
C ARG A 22 17.79 -15.41 -17.85
N ASN A 23 19.02 -15.94 -17.85
CA ASN A 23 19.37 -17.12 -17.07
C ASN A 23 19.46 -16.83 -15.56
N LEU A 24 19.45 -15.56 -15.15
CA LEU A 24 19.48 -15.16 -13.75
C LEU A 24 18.12 -15.34 -13.03
N PHE A 25 17.03 -15.50 -13.79
CA PHE A 25 15.66 -15.54 -13.25
C PHE A 25 15.12 -16.95 -13.19
N SER A 26 14.65 -17.33 -12.01
CA SER A 26 14.05 -18.64 -11.75
C SER A 26 12.53 -18.61 -11.90
N SER A 27 11.92 -19.77 -12.10
CA SER A 27 10.45 -19.89 -12.05
C SER A 27 9.86 -19.46 -10.71
N LYS A 28 10.65 -19.55 -9.62
CA LYS A 28 10.24 -19.05 -8.29
C LYS A 28 10.11 -17.52 -8.30
N ASP A 29 11.04 -16.82 -8.96
CA ASP A 29 10.97 -15.35 -9.07
C ASP A 29 9.70 -14.91 -9.81
N ALA A 30 9.30 -15.65 -10.86
CA ALA A 30 8.05 -15.41 -11.58
C ALA A 30 6.81 -15.63 -10.71
N VAL A 31 6.78 -16.68 -9.88
CA VAL A 31 5.70 -16.92 -8.91
C VAL A 31 5.62 -15.79 -7.88
N ILE A 32 6.77 -15.30 -7.38
CA ILE A 32 6.81 -14.19 -6.43
C ILE A 32 6.31 -12.90 -7.09
N ILE A 33 6.64 -12.64 -8.36
CA ILE A 33 6.08 -11.51 -9.12
C ILE A 33 4.55 -11.63 -9.22
N LEU A 34 4.03 -12.82 -9.54
CA LEU A 34 2.59 -13.05 -9.64
C LEU A 34 1.89 -12.82 -8.30
N LEU A 35 2.40 -13.38 -7.21
CA LEU A 35 1.87 -13.16 -5.86
C LEU A 35 1.96 -11.70 -5.43
N SER A 36 3.09 -11.05 -5.70
CA SER A 36 3.31 -9.62 -5.44
C SER A 36 2.29 -8.76 -6.20
N SER A 37 1.92 -9.13 -7.43
CA SER A 37 0.90 -8.43 -8.21
C SER A 37 -0.51 -8.63 -7.67
N PHE A 38 -0.81 -9.83 -7.15
CA PHE A 38 -2.08 -10.08 -6.49
C PHE A 38 -2.20 -9.27 -5.20
N PHE A 39 -1.14 -9.24 -4.38
CA PHE A 39 -1.10 -8.42 -3.18
C PHE A 39 -1.26 -6.92 -3.47
N LEU A 40 -0.58 -6.42 -4.51
CA LEU A 40 -0.72 -5.02 -4.91
C LEU A 40 -2.13 -4.70 -5.44
N ALA A 41 -2.74 -5.61 -6.20
CA ALA A 41 -4.13 -5.49 -6.63
C ALA A 41 -5.11 -5.49 -5.46
N ALA A 42 -4.97 -6.44 -4.53
CA ALA A 42 -5.80 -6.54 -3.34
C ALA A 42 -5.65 -5.30 -2.45
N HIS A 43 -4.43 -4.76 -2.31
CA HIS A 43 -4.19 -3.51 -1.61
C HIS A 43 -4.95 -2.34 -2.24
N PHE A 44 -4.75 -2.09 -3.54
CA PHE A 44 -5.42 -0.97 -4.20
C PHE A 44 -6.93 -1.13 -4.27
N GLY A 45 -7.43 -2.34 -4.55
CA GLY A 45 -8.86 -2.61 -4.60
C GLY A 45 -9.53 -2.37 -3.25
N SER A 46 -8.96 -2.91 -2.18
CA SER A 46 -9.51 -2.73 -0.82
C SER A 46 -9.35 -1.29 -0.29
N TRP A 47 -8.23 -0.63 -0.56
CA TRP A 47 -8.00 0.75 -0.14
C TRP A 47 -8.91 1.73 -0.88
N VAL A 48 -9.00 1.65 -2.21
CA VAL A 48 -9.89 2.54 -2.98
C VAL A 48 -11.34 2.33 -2.57
N TRP A 49 -11.78 1.07 -2.44
CA TRP A 49 -13.12 0.78 -1.96
C TRP A 49 -13.37 1.36 -0.56
N SER A 50 -12.37 1.32 0.34
CA SER A 50 -12.51 1.91 1.67
C SER A 50 -12.70 3.44 1.64
N LEU A 51 -12.13 4.15 0.67
CA LEU A 51 -12.30 5.61 0.55
C LEU A 51 -13.74 6.01 0.25
N ASP A 52 -14.51 5.14 -0.42
CA ASP A 52 -15.93 5.35 -0.70
C ASP A 52 -16.85 4.90 0.45
N HIS A 53 -16.29 4.20 1.45
CA HIS A 53 -17.06 3.56 2.52
C HIS A 53 -16.62 3.96 3.93
N THR A 54 -15.61 4.81 4.10
CA THR A 54 -15.25 5.42 5.38
C THR A 54 -14.60 6.77 5.11
N SER A 55 -14.43 7.60 6.15
CA SER A 55 -13.75 8.89 5.99
C SER A 55 -12.31 8.74 5.47
N LEU A 56 -11.83 9.76 4.76
CA LEU A 56 -10.45 9.82 4.25
C LEU A 56 -9.42 9.54 5.36
N VAL A 57 -9.60 10.15 6.54
CA VAL A 57 -8.68 9.99 7.66
C VAL A 57 -8.69 8.56 8.20
N HIS A 58 -9.87 7.94 8.37
CA HIS A 58 -9.95 6.57 8.84
C HIS A 58 -9.35 5.59 7.82
N SER A 59 -9.67 5.75 6.53
CA SER A 59 -9.07 4.94 5.47
C SER A 59 -7.53 5.02 5.51
N LEU A 60 -6.97 6.24 5.63
CA LEU A 60 -5.52 6.43 5.69
C LEU A 60 -4.90 5.87 6.99
N LEU A 61 -5.55 6.03 8.14
CA LEU A 61 -5.05 5.47 9.41
C LEU A 61 -4.99 3.94 9.37
N PHE A 62 -6.06 3.30 8.89
CA PHE A 62 -6.13 1.85 8.85
C PHE A 62 -5.27 1.26 7.74
N VAL A 63 -5.23 1.85 6.55
CA VAL A 63 -4.35 1.36 5.47
C VAL A 63 -2.88 1.49 5.86
N THR A 64 -2.48 2.54 6.59
CA THR A 64 -1.08 2.72 7.02
C THR A 64 -0.64 1.90 8.23
N SER A 65 -1.55 1.10 8.80
CA SER A 65 -1.30 0.26 9.98
C SER A 65 -0.43 -0.97 9.72
N HIS A 66 0.27 -1.04 8.58
CA HIS A 66 1.25 -2.06 8.22
C HIS A 66 2.19 -2.48 9.38
N PRO A 67 2.73 -1.56 10.21
CA PRO A 67 3.60 -1.94 11.32
C PRO A 67 2.92 -2.87 12.31
N LEU A 68 1.64 -2.61 12.62
CA LEU A 68 0.85 -3.44 13.52
C LEU A 68 0.59 -4.81 12.89
N VAL A 69 0.33 -4.84 11.57
CA VAL A 69 0.17 -6.10 10.84
C VAL A 69 1.45 -6.94 10.86
N VAL A 70 2.62 -6.32 10.66
CA VAL A 70 3.89 -7.05 10.68
C VAL A 70 4.04 -7.81 12.00
N VAL A 71 3.76 -7.17 13.14
CA VAL A 71 3.81 -7.82 14.47
C VAL A 71 2.84 -9.00 14.58
N LEU A 72 1.63 -8.86 14.04
CA LEU A 72 0.66 -9.97 14.01
C LEU A 72 1.14 -11.15 13.17
N LEU A 73 1.91 -10.90 12.12
CA LEU A 73 2.45 -11.94 11.23
C LEU A 73 3.76 -12.56 11.75
N MET A 74 4.47 -11.93 12.67
CA MET A 74 5.74 -12.44 13.22
C MET A 74 5.70 -13.90 13.69
N PRO A 75 4.67 -14.39 14.44
CA PRO A 75 4.62 -15.79 14.87
C PRO A 75 4.56 -16.77 13.70
N ILE A 76 3.82 -16.40 12.65
CA ILE A 76 3.63 -17.21 11.45
C ILE A 76 4.91 -17.23 10.62
N LEU A 77 5.64 -16.10 10.59
CA LEU A 77 6.93 -15.95 9.94
C LEU A 77 8.09 -16.54 10.75
N GLY A 78 7.84 -17.08 11.95
CA GLY A 78 8.87 -17.61 12.85
C GLY A 78 9.81 -16.56 13.46
N SER A 79 9.42 -15.28 13.40
CA SER A 79 10.20 -14.16 13.95
C SER A 79 9.96 -14.01 15.46
N LYS A 80 10.99 -13.58 16.20
CA LYS A 80 10.91 -13.43 17.67
C LYS A 80 10.09 -12.19 18.03
N ILE A 81 9.07 -12.37 18.87
CA ILE A 81 8.30 -11.24 19.42
C ILE A 81 8.97 -10.75 20.71
N ARG A 82 9.29 -9.46 20.76
CA ARG A 82 9.86 -8.78 21.93
C ARG A 82 8.79 -7.96 22.65
N ARG A 83 9.11 -7.53 23.87
CA ARG A 83 8.20 -6.69 24.68
C ARG A 83 7.85 -5.39 23.96
N GLY A 84 8.80 -4.76 23.26
CA GLY A 84 8.54 -3.54 22.48
C GLY A 84 7.49 -3.75 21.38
N HIS A 85 7.55 -4.87 20.65
CA HIS A 85 6.55 -5.24 19.64
C HIS A 85 5.16 -5.36 20.25
N VAL A 86 5.02 -6.05 21.39
CA VAL A 86 3.72 -6.25 22.07
C VAL A 86 3.16 -4.93 22.60
N ILE A 87 3.98 -4.10 23.24
CA ILE A 87 3.54 -2.81 23.80
C ILE A 87 3.12 -1.88 22.66
N GLY A 88 3.96 -1.73 21.62
CA GLY A 88 3.65 -0.88 20.47
C GLY A 88 2.38 -1.34 19.75
N ALA A 89 2.23 -2.65 19.51
CA ALA A 89 1.03 -3.21 18.91
C ALA A 89 -0.21 -2.95 19.78
N SER A 90 -0.11 -3.14 21.10
CA SER A 90 -1.22 -2.90 22.04
C SER A 90 -1.66 -1.44 22.04
N VAL A 91 -0.71 -0.50 22.06
CA VAL A 91 -0.98 0.95 21.95
C VAL A 91 -1.66 1.26 20.63
N GLY A 92 -1.16 0.70 19.52
CA GLY A 92 -1.71 0.93 18.20
C GLY A 92 -3.14 0.40 18.03
N PHE A 93 -3.40 -0.85 18.45
CA PHE A 93 -4.75 -1.43 18.41
C PHE A 93 -5.71 -0.76 19.38
N PHE A 94 -5.24 -0.30 20.54
CA PHE A 94 -6.05 0.50 21.45
C PHE A 94 -6.43 1.84 20.81
N GLY A 95 -5.48 2.50 20.13
CA GLY A 95 -5.75 3.69 19.32
C GLY A 95 -6.81 3.43 18.26
N ALA A 96 -6.67 2.35 17.50
CA ALA A 96 -7.63 1.94 16.48
C ALA A 96 -9.02 1.67 17.08
N ALA A 97 -9.12 1.06 18.26
CA ALA A 97 -10.40 0.86 18.93
C ALA A 97 -11.05 2.18 19.39
N LEU A 98 -10.24 3.18 19.76
CA LEU A 98 -10.77 4.50 20.12
C LEU A 98 -11.35 5.23 18.91
N THR A 99 -10.71 5.15 17.73
CA THR A 99 -11.25 5.83 16.53
C THR A 99 -12.65 5.33 16.18
N LEU A 100 -12.97 4.06 16.46
CA LEU A 100 -14.30 3.48 16.21
C LEU A 100 -15.43 4.12 17.04
N LYS A 101 -15.13 4.89 18.10
CA LYS A 101 -16.17 5.60 18.87
C LYS A 101 -16.85 6.73 18.10
N ASP A 102 -16.23 7.20 17.01
CA ASP A 102 -16.79 8.26 16.16
C ASP A 102 -17.64 7.71 15.00
N ILE A 103 -17.84 6.39 14.88
CA ILE A 103 -18.62 5.74 13.80
C ILE A 103 -20.04 6.31 13.66
N ASP A 104 -20.66 6.72 14.77
CA ASP A 104 -22.06 7.19 14.79
C ASP A 104 -22.21 8.72 14.79
N ALA A 105 -21.12 9.49 14.69
CA ALA A 105 -21.20 10.95 14.82
C ALA A 105 -21.86 11.62 13.59
N ASP A 106 -21.44 11.23 12.38
CA ASP A 106 -21.88 11.86 11.12
C ASP A 106 -22.24 10.84 10.00
N GLY A 107 -22.15 9.53 10.28
CA GLY A 107 -22.43 8.45 9.30
C GLY A 107 -21.37 8.23 8.21
N GLU A 108 -20.33 9.08 8.16
CA GLU A 108 -19.23 8.98 7.20
C GLU A 108 -18.22 7.89 7.52
N VAL A 109 -18.13 7.45 8.77
CA VAL A 109 -17.17 6.42 9.21
C VAL A 109 -17.91 5.09 9.36
N THR A 110 -17.43 4.05 8.68
CA THR A 110 -18.05 2.71 8.79
C THR A 110 -17.04 1.63 9.16
N LEU A 111 -17.51 0.63 9.90
CA LEU A 111 -16.69 -0.53 10.27
C LEU A 111 -16.23 -1.32 9.04
N ILE A 112 -17.09 -1.44 8.01
CA ILE A 112 -16.76 -2.20 6.81
C ILE A 112 -15.69 -1.47 5.98
N GLY A 113 -15.77 -0.15 5.83
CA GLY A 113 -14.72 0.65 5.19
C GLY A 113 -13.40 0.52 5.93
N ASN A 114 -13.41 0.65 7.27
CA ASN A 114 -12.20 0.49 8.10
C ASN A 114 -11.59 -0.91 7.99
N PHE A 115 -12.42 -1.96 7.90
CA PHE A 115 -11.98 -3.33 7.70
C PHE A 115 -11.28 -3.52 6.34
N PHE A 116 -11.85 -2.97 5.26
CA PHE A 116 -11.21 -3.03 3.94
C PHE A 116 -9.93 -2.20 3.87
N ALA A 117 -9.86 -1.04 4.53
CA ALA A 117 -8.62 -0.29 4.67
C ALA A 117 -7.53 -1.13 5.38
N PHE A 118 -7.91 -1.86 6.44
CA PHE A 118 -7.00 -2.77 7.14
C PHE A 118 -6.57 -3.97 6.28
N ILE A 119 -7.46 -4.55 5.45
CA ILE A 119 -7.06 -5.54 4.43
C ILE A 119 -6.02 -4.94 3.48
N GLY A 120 -6.19 -3.68 3.11
CA GLY A 120 -5.21 -2.91 2.35
C GLY A 120 -3.83 -2.92 3.03
N ALA A 121 -3.79 -2.67 4.34
CA ALA A 121 -2.55 -2.75 5.12
C ALA A 121 -1.94 -4.15 5.10
N VAL A 122 -2.76 -5.19 5.27
CA VAL A 122 -2.26 -6.58 5.30
C VAL A 122 -1.66 -7.01 3.97
N THR A 123 -2.34 -6.70 2.88
CA THR A 123 -1.94 -7.12 1.54
C THR A 123 -0.66 -6.41 1.09
N VAL A 124 -0.49 -5.13 1.39
CA VAL A 124 0.74 -4.43 0.97
C VAL A 124 1.96 -4.79 1.83
N VAL A 125 1.79 -5.34 3.04
CA VAL A 125 2.92 -5.99 3.74
C VAL A 125 3.47 -7.12 2.87
N GLY A 126 2.61 -8.01 2.36
CA GLY A 126 3.04 -9.08 1.45
C GLY A 126 3.75 -8.56 0.19
N TYR A 127 3.25 -7.47 -0.38
CA TYR A 127 3.88 -6.76 -1.50
C TYR A 127 5.28 -6.23 -1.15
N LEU A 128 5.44 -5.54 -0.01
CA LEU A 128 6.73 -4.95 0.40
C LEU A 128 7.79 -6.03 0.67
N PHE A 129 7.41 -7.16 1.29
CA PHE A 129 8.32 -8.29 1.51
C PHE A 129 8.72 -8.96 0.20
N ALA A 130 7.78 -9.21 -0.71
CA ALA A 130 8.08 -9.74 -2.04
C ALA A 130 9.00 -8.80 -2.84
N GLY A 131 8.73 -7.50 -2.76
CA GLY A 131 9.55 -6.45 -3.37
C GLY A 131 10.97 -6.42 -2.79
N ARG A 132 11.12 -6.49 -1.46
CA ARG A 132 12.44 -6.54 -0.80
C ARG A 132 13.24 -7.75 -1.25
N TYR A 133 12.64 -8.95 -1.25
CA TYR A 133 13.32 -10.17 -1.68
C TYR A 133 13.82 -10.06 -3.13
N LEU A 134 12.95 -9.69 -4.06
CA LEU A 134 13.33 -9.60 -5.47
C LEU A 134 14.31 -8.46 -5.75
N ARG A 135 14.13 -7.29 -5.13
CA ARG A 135 14.95 -6.09 -5.39
C ARG A 135 16.30 -6.12 -4.69
N SER A 136 16.37 -6.65 -3.48
CA SER A 136 17.60 -6.68 -2.68
C SER A 136 18.34 -8.01 -2.82
N GLU A 137 17.70 -9.13 -2.47
CA GLU A 137 18.38 -10.43 -2.40
C GLU A 137 18.64 -11.03 -3.78
N ARG A 138 17.66 -10.92 -4.69
CA ARG A 138 17.80 -11.39 -6.08
C ARG A 138 18.39 -10.33 -7.02
N ASN A 139 18.65 -9.11 -6.51
CA ASN A 139 19.22 -7.99 -7.25
C ASN A 139 18.48 -7.68 -8.57
N MET A 140 17.17 -7.93 -8.62
CA MET A 140 16.34 -7.76 -9.82
C MET A 140 16.28 -6.27 -10.20
N PRO A 141 16.48 -5.90 -11.48
CA PRO A 141 16.36 -4.51 -11.92
C PRO A 141 14.97 -3.92 -11.66
N LEU A 142 14.89 -2.59 -11.46
CA LEU A 142 13.70 -1.91 -10.97
C LEU A 142 12.48 -2.12 -11.88
N PHE A 143 12.62 -1.86 -13.18
CA PHE A 143 11.50 -1.97 -14.11
C PHE A 143 11.18 -3.43 -14.46
N ILE A 144 12.16 -4.34 -14.38
CA ILE A 144 11.92 -5.80 -14.49
C ILE A 144 10.99 -6.30 -13.38
N TYR A 145 11.05 -5.71 -12.18
CA TYR A 145 10.11 -6.00 -11.11
C TYR A 145 8.82 -5.16 -11.23
N ALA A 146 8.94 -3.84 -11.31
CA ALA A 146 7.82 -2.92 -11.17
C ALA A 146 6.80 -3.03 -12.32
N PHE A 147 7.25 -3.14 -13.58
CA PHE A 147 6.32 -3.21 -14.71
C PHE A 147 5.43 -4.46 -14.66
N PRO A 148 5.96 -5.71 -14.57
CA PRO A 148 5.10 -6.90 -14.52
C PRO A 148 4.16 -6.89 -13.33
N VAL A 149 4.63 -6.46 -12.16
CA VAL A 149 3.79 -6.40 -10.96
C VAL A 149 2.65 -5.40 -11.13
N THR A 150 2.92 -4.19 -11.62
CA THR A 150 1.88 -3.18 -11.87
C THR A 150 0.92 -3.58 -12.99
N PHE A 151 1.44 -4.16 -14.08
CA PHE A 151 0.63 -4.63 -15.20
C PHE A 151 -0.31 -5.78 -14.78
N LEU A 152 0.23 -6.80 -14.12
CA LEU A 152 -0.58 -7.91 -13.60
C LEU A 152 -1.58 -7.43 -12.55
N SER A 153 -1.22 -6.44 -11.71
CA SER A 153 -2.18 -5.84 -10.77
C SER A 153 -3.36 -5.19 -11.48
N ALA A 154 -3.10 -4.51 -12.60
CA ALA A 154 -4.16 -3.95 -13.44
C ALA A 154 -5.06 -5.06 -14.04
N LEU A 155 -4.48 -6.19 -14.43
CA LEU A 155 -5.23 -7.35 -14.88
C LEU A 155 -6.08 -7.97 -13.77
N TRP A 156 -5.56 -8.10 -12.55
CA TRP A 156 -6.32 -8.62 -11.40
C TRP A 156 -7.50 -7.71 -11.01
N LEU A 157 -7.29 -6.39 -11.08
CA LEU A 157 -8.34 -5.41 -10.78
C LEU A 157 -9.42 -5.33 -11.85
N THR A 158 -9.14 -5.72 -13.09
CA THR A 158 -10.10 -5.60 -14.20
C THR A 158 -11.35 -6.48 -13.99
N PRO A 159 -11.25 -7.79 -13.69
CA PRO A 159 -12.41 -8.60 -13.32
C PRO A 159 -13.15 -8.06 -12.09
N ALA A 160 -12.42 -7.55 -11.09
CA ALA A 160 -13.05 -6.98 -9.90
C ALA A 160 -13.92 -5.77 -10.26
N SER A 161 -13.42 -4.85 -11.09
CA SER A 161 -14.19 -3.70 -11.58
C SER A 161 -15.40 -4.14 -12.42
N ILE A 162 -15.26 -5.16 -13.27
CA ILE A 162 -16.39 -5.66 -14.07
C ILE A 162 -17.49 -6.26 -13.18
N ILE A 163 -17.11 -7.06 -12.18
CA ILE A 163 -18.05 -7.81 -11.33
C ILE A 163 -18.70 -6.91 -10.27
N ILE A 164 -17.92 -6.00 -9.67
CA ILE A 164 -18.35 -5.18 -8.52
C ILE A 164 -18.92 -3.83 -8.97
N GLU A 165 -18.25 -3.16 -9.92
CA GLU A 165 -18.61 -1.81 -10.38
C GLU A 165 -19.42 -1.83 -11.67
N GLY A 166 -19.56 -3.00 -12.32
CA GLY A 166 -20.34 -3.15 -13.55
C GLY A 166 -19.68 -2.55 -14.79
N THR A 167 -18.36 -2.34 -14.76
CA THR A 167 -17.62 -1.83 -15.92
C THR A 167 -17.64 -2.84 -17.08
N SER A 168 -17.50 -2.35 -18.31
CA SER A 168 -17.48 -3.21 -19.49
C SER A 168 -16.56 -2.65 -20.58
N PHE A 169 -16.13 -3.53 -21.49
CA PHE A 169 -15.28 -3.19 -22.63
C PHE A 169 -16.03 -2.44 -23.73
N SER A 170 -17.36 -2.53 -23.77
CA SER A 170 -18.20 -1.95 -24.84
C SER A 170 -18.97 -0.70 -24.41
N GLN A 171 -18.69 -0.14 -23.22
CA GLN A 171 -19.37 1.04 -22.72
C GLN A 171 -18.86 2.30 -23.42
N THR A 172 -19.78 3.20 -23.74
CA THR A 172 -19.47 4.51 -24.32
C THR A 172 -19.24 5.59 -23.27
N LEU A 173 -19.79 5.40 -22.07
CA LEU A 173 -19.57 6.29 -20.93
C LEU A 173 -18.19 5.98 -20.32
N PRO A 174 -17.25 6.95 -20.25
CA PRO A 174 -15.89 6.71 -19.76
C PRO A 174 -15.84 6.11 -18.34
N GLU A 175 -16.75 6.50 -17.46
CA GLU A 175 -16.80 6.05 -16.06
C GLU A 175 -17.13 4.56 -15.93
N LEU A 176 -17.82 3.99 -16.94
CA LEU A 176 -18.22 2.59 -16.96
C LEU A 176 -17.34 1.74 -17.91
N GLY A 177 -16.34 2.36 -18.54
CA GLY A 177 -15.45 1.69 -19.47
C GLY A 177 -14.19 1.15 -18.79
N VAL A 178 -13.83 -0.11 -19.05
CA VAL A 178 -12.54 -0.68 -18.58
C VAL A 178 -11.34 0.15 -19.04
N PHE A 179 -11.45 0.76 -20.22
CA PHE A 179 -10.46 1.66 -20.82
C PHE A 179 -10.92 3.12 -20.87
N GLY A 180 -11.99 3.48 -20.16
CA GLY A 180 -12.54 4.84 -20.22
C GLY A 180 -11.63 5.90 -19.60
N TRP A 181 -10.60 5.49 -18.85
CA TRP A 181 -9.56 6.38 -18.34
C TRP A 181 -8.73 7.07 -19.44
N PHE A 182 -8.72 6.55 -20.67
CA PHE A 182 -8.08 7.20 -21.82
C PHE A 182 -8.90 8.37 -22.38
N ASP A 183 -10.15 8.53 -21.96
CA ASP A 183 -10.98 9.66 -22.36
C ASP A 183 -10.35 10.99 -21.90
N LEU A 184 -10.58 12.06 -22.67
CA LEU A 184 -10.04 13.39 -22.36
C LEU A 184 -10.44 13.90 -20.97
N SER A 185 -11.61 13.49 -20.48
CA SER A 185 -12.13 13.85 -19.15
C SER A 185 -11.27 13.29 -18.01
N TRP A 186 -10.63 12.13 -18.25
CA TRP A 186 -9.91 11.37 -17.21
C TRP A 186 -8.41 11.28 -17.43
N ILE A 187 -7.92 11.46 -18.66
CA ILE A 187 -6.53 11.21 -19.01
C ILE A 187 -5.53 12.07 -18.23
N PHE A 188 -5.87 13.33 -17.92
CA PHE A 188 -5.01 14.20 -17.11
C PHE A 188 -4.95 13.75 -15.65
N TRP A 189 -6.08 13.37 -15.05
CA TRP A 189 -6.15 12.84 -13.69
C TRP A 189 -5.43 11.50 -13.57
N VAL A 190 -5.63 10.62 -14.54
CA VAL A 190 -4.97 9.31 -14.60
C VAL A 190 -3.48 9.50 -14.86
N GLY A 191 -3.08 10.45 -15.71
CA GLY A 191 -1.70 10.85 -15.93
C GLY A 191 -1.03 11.32 -14.63
N TYR A 192 -1.68 12.23 -13.89
CA TYR A 192 -1.24 12.65 -12.56
C TYR A 192 -1.06 11.46 -11.61
N LEU A 193 -2.08 10.61 -11.48
CA LEU A 193 -2.03 9.42 -10.60
C LEU A 193 -0.97 8.41 -11.04
N SER A 194 -0.70 8.32 -12.33
CA SER A 194 0.25 7.36 -12.88
C SER A 194 1.69 7.84 -12.77
N LEU A 195 1.95 9.13 -12.98
CA LEU A 195 3.27 9.76 -12.85
C LEU A 195 3.62 10.08 -11.38
N GLY A 196 2.71 10.68 -10.63
CA GLY A 196 2.92 11.06 -9.23
C GLY A 196 2.96 9.84 -8.32
N PRO A 197 1.82 9.41 -7.74
CA PRO A 197 1.83 8.31 -6.77
C PRO A 197 2.14 6.94 -7.42
N GLY A 198 1.94 6.75 -8.72
CA GLY A 198 2.28 5.51 -9.45
C GLY A 198 3.79 5.34 -9.66
N LEU A 199 4.39 6.21 -10.47
CA LEU A 199 5.82 6.17 -10.77
C LEU A 199 6.65 6.71 -9.58
N LEU A 200 6.49 7.97 -9.19
CA LEU A 200 7.33 8.54 -8.11
C LEU A 200 7.04 7.89 -6.75
N GLY A 201 5.78 7.60 -6.44
CA GLY A 201 5.39 6.95 -5.20
C GLY A 201 5.75 5.46 -5.17
N HIS A 202 4.94 4.60 -5.80
CA HIS A 202 5.06 3.15 -5.67
C HIS A 202 6.33 2.60 -6.32
N THR A 203 6.71 3.11 -7.50
CA THR A 203 7.98 2.69 -8.12
C THR A 203 9.18 3.27 -7.35
N GLY A 204 9.03 4.45 -6.73
CA GLY A 204 10.01 4.99 -5.77
C GLY A 204 10.19 4.08 -4.55
N ILE A 205 9.10 3.61 -3.95
CA ILE A 205 9.11 2.60 -2.88
C ILE A 205 9.88 1.34 -3.34
N ASN A 206 9.58 0.82 -4.52
CA ASN A 206 10.30 -0.34 -5.08
C ASN A 206 11.77 -0.05 -5.36
N ALA A 207 12.11 1.19 -5.70
CA ALA A 207 13.49 1.60 -5.87
C ALA A 207 14.24 1.52 -4.55
N VAL A 208 13.71 2.14 -3.49
CA VAL A 208 14.35 2.21 -2.17
C VAL A 208 14.41 0.85 -1.46
N LEU A 209 13.47 -0.06 -1.72
CA LEU A 209 13.50 -1.44 -1.18
C LEU A 209 14.75 -2.23 -1.57
N ARG A 210 15.51 -1.79 -2.58
CA ARG A 210 16.83 -2.36 -2.87
C ARG A 210 17.83 -2.14 -1.75
N TRP A 211 17.76 -1.00 -1.07
CA TRP A 211 18.75 -0.59 -0.07
C TRP A 211 18.17 -0.61 1.34
N PHE A 212 16.93 -0.18 1.49
CA PHE A 212 16.27 -0.07 2.78
C PHE A 212 15.32 -1.25 3.03
N PRO A 213 15.32 -1.83 4.25
CA PRO A 213 14.31 -2.79 4.65
C PRO A 213 12.89 -2.19 4.57
N PRO A 214 11.85 -3.03 4.35
CA PRO A 214 10.44 -2.61 4.40
C PRO A 214 10.09 -1.82 5.65
N LEU A 215 10.78 -2.10 6.75
CA LEU A 215 10.64 -1.42 8.03
C LEU A 215 10.85 0.09 7.91
N ILE A 216 11.99 0.51 7.37
CA ILE A 216 12.38 1.92 7.25
C ILE A 216 11.44 2.63 6.29
N VAL A 217 11.11 2.00 5.17
CA VAL A 217 10.17 2.54 4.18
C VAL A 217 8.80 2.78 4.83
N SER A 218 8.32 1.84 5.65
CA SER A 218 7.04 1.97 6.34
C SER A 218 6.98 3.14 7.32
N ILE A 219 8.10 3.55 7.93
CA ILE A 219 8.12 4.72 8.83
C ILE A 219 7.77 5.99 8.07
N ALA A 220 8.30 6.16 6.85
CA ALA A 220 7.95 7.28 6.00
C ALA A 220 6.45 7.27 5.62
N LEU A 221 5.87 6.08 5.42
CA LEU A 221 4.45 5.92 5.09
C LEU A 221 3.52 6.22 6.28
N LEU A 222 4.00 6.20 7.53
CA LEU A 222 3.18 6.61 8.68
C LEU A 222 2.79 8.09 8.66
N PHE A 223 3.49 8.91 7.87
CA PHE A 223 3.11 10.31 7.68
C PHE A 223 1.96 10.48 6.68
N GLU A 224 1.59 9.47 5.89
CA GLU A 224 0.50 9.58 4.91
C GLU A 224 -0.85 9.99 5.52
N PRO A 225 -1.36 9.44 6.64
CA PRO A 225 -2.60 9.92 7.23
C PRO A 225 -2.54 11.38 7.68
N VAL A 226 -1.38 11.83 8.17
CA VAL A 226 -1.19 13.22 8.61
C VAL A 226 -1.17 14.16 7.41
N ILE A 227 -0.31 13.88 6.42
CA ILE A 227 -0.16 14.70 5.22
C ILE A 227 -1.42 14.64 4.35
N GLY A 228 -1.96 13.44 4.14
CA GLY A 228 -3.17 13.20 3.37
C GLY A 228 -4.40 13.84 4.01
N GLY A 229 -4.53 13.80 5.33
CA GLY A 229 -5.56 14.53 6.07
C GLY A 229 -5.44 16.05 5.89
N VAL A 230 -4.23 16.60 6.01
CA VAL A 230 -3.99 18.04 5.78
C VAL A 230 -4.30 18.46 4.35
N ILE A 231 -3.84 17.68 3.35
CA ILE A 231 -4.15 17.94 1.93
C ILE A 231 -5.66 17.85 1.69
N GLY A 232 -6.32 16.82 2.23
CA GLY A 232 -7.77 16.65 2.15
C GLY A 232 -8.49 17.90 2.64
N TRP A 233 -8.15 18.36 3.85
CA TRP A 233 -8.72 19.57 4.44
C TRP A 233 -8.52 20.82 3.59
N PHE A 234 -7.31 21.04 3.04
CA PHE A 234 -7.05 22.18 2.16
C PHE A 234 -7.86 22.15 0.86
N LEU A 235 -8.21 20.97 0.36
CA LEU A 235 -8.94 20.81 -0.90
C LEU A 235 -10.46 20.80 -0.71
N THR A 236 -10.96 20.20 0.37
CA THR A 236 -12.41 20.05 0.62
C THR A 236 -12.98 21.17 1.49
N GLY A 237 -12.13 21.91 2.22
CA GLY A 237 -12.54 22.97 3.14
C GLY A 237 -13.09 22.47 4.48
N ASP A 238 -13.62 21.25 4.51
CA ASP A 238 -14.19 20.61 5.70
C ASP A 238 -13.52 19.26 5.98
N ILE A 239 -13.15 19.05 7.25
CA ILE A 239 -12.82 17.74 7.82
C ILE A 239 -13.53 17.62 9.17
N SER A 240 -14.45 16.68 9.26
CA SER A 240 -15.12 16.21 10.48
C SER A 240 -14.18 15.28 11.27
N LEU A 241 -13.23 15.86 12.01
CA LEU A 241 -12.37 15.10 12.92
C LEU A 241 -13.02 15.00 14.30
N GLY A 242 -13.65 13.86 14.57
CA GLY A 242 -14.09 13.52 15.91
C GLY A 242 -12.91 13.45 16.89
N ILE A 243 -13.17 13.81 18.16
CA ILE A 243 -12.12 13.85 19.19
C ILE A 243 -11.46 12.48 19.41
N TRP A 244 -12.22 11.40 19.25
CA TRP A 244 -11.70 10.04 19.41
C TRP A 244 -10.85 9.61 18.22
N THR A 245 -11.13 10.12 17.03
CA THR A 245 -10.31 9.94 15.82
C THR A 245 -8.96 10.60 15.99
N VAL A 246 -8.90 11.81 16.56
CA VAL A 246 -7.63 12.49 16.85
C VAL A 246 -6.80 11.71 17.87
N ILE A 247 -7.39 11.38 19.02
CA ILE A 247 -6.68 10.66 20.10
C ILE A 247 -6.27 9.26 19.63
N GLY A 248 -7.19 8.54 19.02
CA GLY A 248 -6.97 7.18 18.52
C GLY A 248 -5.95 7.15 17.38
N GLY A 249 -6.03 8.08 16.43
CA GLY A 249 -5.07 8.22 15.35
C GLY A 249 -3.65 8.52 15.85
N CYS A 250 -3.51 9.44 16.83
CA CYS A 250 -2.21 9.68 17.47
C CYS A 250 -1.65 8.41 18.13
N LEU A 251 -2.49 7.64 18.85
CA LEU A 251 -2.08 6.38 19.47
C LEU A 251 -1.72 5.31 18.44
N MET A 252 -2.44 5.23 17.30
CA MET A 252 -2.09 4.35 16.19
C MET A 252 -0.69 4.66 15.65
N LEU A 253 -0.40 5.94 15.41
CA LEU A 253 0.91 6.38 14.94
C LEU A 253 2.02 6.12 15.97
N VAL A 254 1.78 6.41 17.25
CA VAL A 254 2.75 6.15 18.33
C VAL A 254 3.01 4.66 18.48
N GLY A 255 1.97 3.83 18.53
CA GLY A 255 2.11 2.38 18.62
C GLY A 255 2.86 1.80 17.43
N ALA A 256 2.54 2.25 16.22
CA ALA A 256 3.24 1.88 15.01
C ALA A 256 4.72 2.29 15.04
N MET A 257 5.05 3.50 15.50
CA MET A 257 6.43 3.94 15.67
C MET A 257 7.18 3.10 16.70
N MET A 258 6.56 2.77 17.85
CA MET A 258 7.17 1.92 18.88
C MET A 258 7.54 0.54 18.33
N VAL A 259 6.65 -0.08 17.55
CA VAL A 259 6.94 -1.34 16.86
C VAL A 259 8.16 -1.19 15.95
N LYS A 260 8.20 -0.14 15.13
CA LYS A 260 9.29 0.10 14.19
C LYS A 260 10.63 0.35 14.89
N PHE A 261 10.64 1.06 16.01
CA PHE A 261 11.87 1.29 16.79
C PHE A 261 12.41 0.00 17.41
N GLU A 262 11.54 -0.88 17.94
CA GLU A 262 11.98 -2.17 18.47
C GLU A 262 12.63 -3.05 17.39
N GLU A 263 12.04 -3.08 16.19
CA GLU A 263 12.51 -3.91 15.09
C GLU A 263 13.81 -3.35 14.46
N ALA A 264 14.00 -2.02 14.46
CA ALA A 264 15.26 -1.38 14.07
C ALA A 264 16.39 -1.67 15.08
N ASN A 265 16.07 -1.69 16.37
CA ASN A 265 17.01 -2.09 17.41
C ASN A 265 17.39 -3.58 17.30
N GLU A 266 16.49 -4.44 16.84
CA GLU A 266 16.80 -5.84 16.58
C GLU A 266 17.80 -6.02 15.42
N GLN A 267 17.58 -5.35 14.28
CA GLN A 267 18.48 -5.43 13.13
C GLN A 267 19.89 -4.94 13.46
N THR A 268 20.02 -3.86 14.24
CA THR A 268 21.33 -3.34 14.66
C THR A 268 22.08 -4.28 15.60
N ILE A 269 21.38 -5.09 16.41
CA ILE A 269 21.98 -6.08 17.29
C ILE A 269 22.46 -7.30 16.47
N ASP A 270 21.67 -7.79 15.53
CA ASP A 270 22.01 -8.96 14.69
C ASP A 270 23.12 -8.66 13.66
N GLU A 271 23.30 -7.40 13.24
CA GLU A 271 24.40 -6.97 12.35
C GLU A 271 25.72 -6.67 13.10
N SER A 272 25.74 -6.70 14.44
CA SER A 272 26.98 -6.54 15.20
C SER A 272 27.84 -7.82 15.13
N PRO A 273 29.13 -7.74 14.72
CA PRO A 273 29.97 -8.93 14.65
C PRO A 273 30.22 -9.45 16.07
N SER A 274 29.88 -10.73 16.29
CA SER A 274 30.24 -11.47 17.50
C SER A 274 31.73 -11.83 17.53
#